data_AF-A0A8X6M0T3-F1
#
_entry.id   AF-A0A8X6M0T3-F1
#
_cell.length_a   1.000
_cell.length_b   1.000
_cell.length_c   1.000
_cell.angle_alpha   90.00
_cell.angle_beta   90.00
_cell.angle_gamma   90.00
#
_symmetry.space_group_name_H-M   'P 1'
#
loop_
_entity.id
_entity.type
_entity.pdbx_description
1 polymer ?
#
loop_
_entity_poly.entity_id
_entity_poly.type
_entity_poly.pdbx_seq_one_letter_code
_entity_poly.pdbx_strand_id
1 'polypeptide(L)'
;LHQDLLKIWTLRSKNATLDEQHCIERILGRDNVRSSDLIKLASILQKISDPKTVYEFFAMDGYQGEDPKKYIDLFRYDAEEARYKHVRAVRQLYRSGLVQTPHECRSFWESIFEGTCPESRDGYVESVQEQVAEIAEWRREQQTKKKRPMDTKEESVKKCAP
;
A
#
# COMPACT_ATOMS: atom_id res chain seq x y z
N LEU A 1 12.43 -3.72 1.38
CA LEU A 1 11.39 -4.72 1.73
C LEU A 1 11.95 -5.96 2.41
N HIS A 2 12.69 -6.84 1.72
CA HIS A 2 13.27 -8.03 2.36
C HIS A 2 14.19 -7.63 3.54
N GLN A 3 15.13 -6.72 3.30
CA GLN A 3 16.01 -6.20 4.37
C GLN A 3 15.22 -5.53 5.51
N ASP A 4 14.17 -4.79 5.17
CA ASP A 4 13.29 -4.17 6.18
C ASP A 4 12.57 -5.23 7.02
N LEU A 5 12.06 -6.29 6.38
CA LEU A 5 11.41 -7.41 7.08
C LEU A 5 12.38 -8.13 8.01
N LEU A 6 13.60 -8.40 7.52
CA LEU A 6 14.65 -9.03 8.32
C LEU A 6 15.03 -8.16 9.53
N LYS A 7 15.15 -6.84 9.33
CA LYS A 7 15.43 -5.88 10.40
C LYS A 7 14.31 -5.87 11.45
N ILE A 8 13.05 -5.81 11.02
CA ILE A 8 11.91 -5.85 11.94
C ILE A 8 11.87 -7.17 12.71
N TRP A 9 12.10 -8.28 12.01
CA TRP A 9 12.07 -9.62 12.61
C TRP A 9 13.18 -9.84 13.64
N THR A 10 14.38 -9.33 13.37
CA THR A 10 15.54 -9.45 14.27
C THR A 10 15.45 -8.55 15.49
N LEU A 11 14.85 -7.36 15.35
CA LEU A 11 14.66 -6.38 16.43
C LEU A 11 13.33 -6.54 17.18
N ARG A 12 12.60 -7.63 16.94
CA ARG A 12 11.28 -7.87 17.56
C ARG A 12 11.38 -7.83 19.09
N SER A 13 10.42 -7.17 19.71
CA SER A 13 10.32 -7.08 21.17
C SER A 13 9.60 -8.27 21.82
N LYS A 14 8.85 -9.06 21.02
CA LYS A 14 8.03 -10.18 21.49
C LYS A 14 8.49 -11.48 20.88
N ASN A 15 8.34 -12.56 21.66
CA ASN A 15 8.57 -13.92 21.16
C ASN A 15 7.52 -14.27 20.10
N ALA A 16 7.99 -14.81 18.98
CA ALA A 16 7.14 -15.32 17.93
C ALA A 16 6.86 -16.80 18.16
N THR A 17 5.69 -17.28 17.73
CA THR A 17 5.39 -18.71 17.71
C THR A 17 6.15 -19.39 16.57
N LEU A 18 6.29 -20.72 16.63
CA LEU A 18 6.87 -21.50 15.53
C LEU A 18 6.12 -21.27 14.20
N ASP A 19 4.80 -21.13 14.27
CA ASP A 19 3.95 -20.88 13.11
C ASP A 19 4.16 -19.47 12.51
N GLU A 20 4.44 -18.47 13.35
CA GLU A 20 4.84 -17.13 12.92
C GLU A 20 6.24 -17.16 12.29
N GLN A 21 7.19 -17.88 12.91
CA GLN A 21 8.55 -18.05 12.40
C GLN A 21 8.57 -18.71 11.02
N HIS A 22 7.89 -19.85 10.84
CA HIS A 22 7.81 -20.53 9.54
C HIS A 22 7.17 -19.64 8.46
N CYS A 23 6.22 -18.77 8.82
CA CYS A 23 5.63 -17.82 7.88
C CYS A 23 6.68 -16.80 7.40
N ILE A 24 7.44 -16.21 8.32
CA ILE A 24 8.50 -15.26 7.98
C ILE A 24 9.60 -15.93 7.15
N GLU A 25 10.04 -17.12 7.53
CA GLU A 25 11.07 -17.87 6.82
C GLU A 25 10.67 -18.17 5.37
N ARG A 26 9.42 -18.57 5.10
CA ARG A 26 8.93 -18.76 3.72
C ARG A 26 8.99 -17.47 2.90
N ILE A 27 8.58 -16.35 3.50
CA ILE A 27 8.56 -15.04 2.82
C ILE A 27 9.98 -14.55 2.53
N LEU A 28 10.90 -14.70 3.49
CA LEU A 28 12.31 -14.36 3.31
C LEU A 28 12.99 -15.31 2.30
N GLY A 29 12.66 -16.60 2.34
CA GLY A 29 13.14 -17.63 1.41
C GLY A 29 12.64 -17.46 -0.04
N ARG A 30 11.66 -16.58 -0.27
CA ARG A 30 10.97 -16.38 -1.56
C ARG A 30 10.24 -17.62 -2.07
N ASP A 31 9.82 -18.50 -1.17
CA ASP A 31 9.02 -19.67 -1.52
C ASP A 31 7.57 -19.26 -1.80
N ASN A 32 7.20 -19.20 -3.08
CA ASN A 32 5.82 -19.08 -3.59
C ASN A 32 4.85 -18.34 -2.65
N VAL A 33 5.13 -17.05 -2.42
CA VAL A 33 4.44 -16.25 -1.39
C VAL A 33 2.97 -16.03 -1.76
N ARG A 34 2.06 -16.68 -1.02
CA ARG A 34 0.61 -16.57 -1.24
C ARG A 34 0.06 -15.32 -0.56
N SER A 35 -1.10 -14.83 -1.03
CA SER A 35 -1.83 -13.76 -0.34
C SER A 35 -2.10 -14.09 1.13
N SER A 36 -2.39 -15.34 1.45
CA SER A 36 -2.61 -15.79 2.83
C SER A 36 -1.38 -15.60 3.72
N ASP A 37 -0.18 -15.82 3.18
CA ASP A 37 1.07 -15.59 3.91
C ASP A 37 1.29 -14.09 4.13
N LEU A 38 0.94 -13.23 3.16
CA LEU A 38 1.04 -11.77 3.30
C LEU A 38 0.02 -11.20 4.30
N ILE A 39 -1.21 -11.74 4.34
CA ILE A 39 -2.22 -11.39 5.35
C ILE A 39 -1.70 -11.77 6.75
N LYS A 40 -1.11 -12.96 6.87
CA LYS A 40 -0.52 -13.42 8.12
C LYS A 40 0.67 -12.55 8.53
N LEU A 41 1.54 -12.21 7.58
CA LEU A 41 2.64 -11.27 7.79
C LEU A 41 2.13 -9.94 8.36
N ALA A 42 1.06 -9.38 7.82
CA ALA A 42 0.46 -8.15 8.36
C ALA A 42 0.10 -8.29 9.84
N SER A 43 -0.56 -9.38 10.23
CA SER A 43 -0.89 -9.64 11.64
C SER A 43 0.34 -9.89 12.51
N ILE A 44 1.36 -10.57 12.00
CA ILE A 44 2.63 -10.76 12.71
C ILE A 44 3.30 -9.40 12.97
N LEU A 45 3.45 -8.57 11.94
CA LEU A 45 4.13 -7.28 12.05
C LEU A 45 3.40 -6.33 13.01
N GLN A 46 2.05 -6.31 12.98
CA GLN A 46 1.23 -5.58 13.94
C GLN A 46 1.46 -6.02 15.40
N LYS A 47 1.75 -7.30 15.63
CA LYS A 47 1.98 -7.83 16.97
C LYS A 47 3.36 -7.45 17.51
N ILE A 48 4.39 -7.45 16.65
CA ILE A 48 5.80 -7.39 17.06
C ILE A 48 6.48 -6.03 16.86
N SER A 49 5.87 -5.13 16.10
CA SER A 49 6.44 -3.82 15.74
C SER A 49 5.56 -2.68 16.23
N ASP A 50 6.11 -1.47 16.32
CA ASP A 50 5.31 -0.27 16.54
C ASP A 50 4.43 0.04 15.30
N PRO A 51 3.31 0.77 15.48
CA PRO A 51 2.38 1.05 14.39
C PRO A 51 3.03 1.76 13.20
N LYS A 52 3.94 2.72 13.43
CA LYS A 52 4.58 3.47 12.35
C LYS A 52 5.42 2.56 11.47
N THR A 53 6.18 1.65 12.06
CA THR A 53 6.95 0.64 11.32
C THR A 53 6.04 -0.22 10.42
N VAL A 54 4.84 -0.58 10.90
CA VAL A 54 3.86 -1.31 10.08
C VAL A 54 3.32 -0.44 8.95
N TYR A 55 2.98 0.82 9.23
CA TYR A 55 2.47 1.77 8.24
C TYR A 55 3.48 2.02 7.13
N GLU A 56 4.76 2.21 7.48
CA GLU A 56 5.86 2.31 6.52
C GLU A 56 5.99 1.01 5.72
N PHE A 57 6.07 -0.14 6.38
CA PHE A 57 6.30 -1.43 5.72
C PHE A 57 5.24 -1.72 4.65
N PHE A 58 3.97 -1.50 4.99
CA PHE A 58 2.83 -1.67 4.09
C PHE A 58 2.50 -0.42 3.25
N ALA A 59 3.35 0.60 3.26
CA ALA A 59 3.16 1.84 2.50
C ALA A 59 1.72 2.37 2.60
N MET A 60 1.22 2.48 3.83
CA MET A 60 -0.19 2.78 4.09
C MET A 60 -0.50 4.25 3.81
N ASP A 61 -1.15 4.51 2.67
CA ASP A 61 -1.46 5.88 2.21
C ASP A 61 -2.73 6.48 2.82
N GLY A 62 -3.48 5.70 3.61
CA GLY A 62 -4.71 6.11 4.27
C GLY A 62 -5.97 6.06 3.39
N TYR A 63 -5.87 5.77 2.08
CA TYR A 63 -7.04 5.67 1.20
C TYR A 63 -7.82 4.37 1.38
N GLN A 64 -7.16 3.30 1.84
CA GLN A 64 -7.82 2.01 2.11
C GLN A 64 -8.17 1.83 3.61
N GLY A 65 -7.98 2.88 4.41
CA GLY A 65 -8.12 2.87 5.87
C GLY A 65 -6.86 2.36 6.58
N GLU A 66 -7.02 1.91 7.82
CA GLU A 66 -5.92 1.59 8.74
C GLU A 66 -5.63 0.09 8.88
N ASP A 67 -6.27 -0.77 8.09
CA ASP A 67 -5.99 -2.21 8.10
C ASP A 67 -4.86 -2.54 7.10
N PRO A 68 -3.66 -2.97 7.56
CA PRO A 68 -2.53 -3.29 6.69
C PRO A 68 -2.84 -4.46 5.74
N LYS A 69 -3.81 -5.33 6.06
CA LYS A 69 -4.21 -6.44 5.19
C LYS A 69 -4.76 -5.97 3.85
N LYS A 70 -5.31 -4.75 3.79
CA LYS A 70 -5.80 -4.15 2.54
C LYS A 70 -4.67 -3.68 1.62
N TYR A 71 -3.46 -3.56 2.14
CA TYR A 71 -2.30 -3.06 1.39
C TYR A 71 -1.39 -4.19 0.88
N ILE A 72 -1.69 -5.46 1.13
CA ILE A 72 -0.81 -6.59 0.74
C ILE A 72 -0.60 -6.72 -0.78
N ASP A 73 -1.49 -6.18 -1.61
CA ASP A 73 -1.31 -6.28 -3.06
C ASP A 73 -0.15 -5.41 -3.57
N LEU A 74 0.38 -4.50 -2.73
CA LEU A 74 1.58 -3.73 -3.05
C LEU A 74 2.80 -4.59 -3.36
N PHE A 75 2.84 -5.83 -2.87
CA PHE A 75 3.95 -6.75 -3.08
C PHE A 75 3.96 -7.36 -4.48
N ARG A 76 2.93 -7.08 -5.29
CA ARG A 76 2.72 -7.64 -6.63
C ARG A 76 2.97 -6.65 -7.75
N TYR A 77 3.16 -5.36 -7.44
CA TYR A 77 3.34 -4.34 -8.47
C TYR A 77 4.75 -4.37 -9.03
N ASP A 78 4.85 -4.25 -10.35
CA ASP A 78 6.11 -4.14 -11.07
C ASP A 78 6.73 -2.75 -10.91
N ALA A 79 8.06 -2.67 -11.00
CA ALA A 79 8.82 -1.47 -10.70
C ALA A 79 8.44 -0.25 -11.57
N GLU A 80 8.01 -0.51 -12.81
CA GLU A 80 7.63 0.51 -13.78
C GLU A 80 6.20 1.02 -13.58
N GLU A 81 5.37 0.32 -12.81
CA GLU A 81 3.99 0.74 -12.59
C GLU A 81 3.90 1.99 -11.71
N ALA A 82 2.99 2.91 -12.07
CA ALA A 82 2.65 4.08 -11.25
C ALA A 82 2.28 3.70 -9.79
N ARG A 83 1.68 2.51 -9.60
CA ARG A 83 1.35 1.95 -8.29
C ARG A 83 2.60 1.65 -7.44
N TYR A 84 3.63 1.09 -8.05
CA TYR A 84 4.90 0.84 -7.37
C TYR A 84 5.61 2.14 -7.02
N LYS A 85 5.60 3.11 -7.95
CA LYS A 85 6.12 4.48 -7.71
C LYS A 85 5.42 5.13 -6.51
N HIS A 86 4.08 5.05 -6.43
CA HIS A 86 3.29 5.52 -5.27
C HIS A 86 3.71 4.83 -3.96
N VAL A 87 3.82 3.50 -3.97
CA VAL A 87 4.25 2.72 -2.80
C VAL A 87 5.64 3.14 -2.30
N ARG A 88 6.58 3.40 -3.22
CA ARG A 88 7.92 3.92 -2.87
C ARG A 88 7.86 5.31 -2.25
N ALA A 89 7.08 6.20 -2.85
CA ALA A 89 6.90 7.57 -2.39
C ALA A 89 6.29 7.60 -0.97
N VAL A 90 5.24 6.82 -0.71
CA VAL A 90 4.65 6.68 0.63
C VAL A 90 5.65 6.17 1.67
N ARG A 91 6.48 5.18 1.34
CA ARG A 91 7.55 4.72 2.25
C ARG A 91 8.56 5.81 2.57
N GLN A 92 8.94 6.59 1.57
CA GLN A 92 9.87 7.71 1.75
C GLN A 92 9.27 8.78 2.67
N LEU A 93 7.96 9.06 2.57
CA LEU A 93 7.27 9.96 3.51
C LEU A 93 7.43 9.52 4.96
N TYR A 94 7.12 8.24 5.26
CA TYR A 94 7.27 7.73 6.62
C TYR A 94 8.73 7.79 7.12
N ARG A 95 9.70 7.44 6.26
CA ARG A 95 11.14 7.46 6.59
C ARG A 95 11.67 8.86 6.86
N SER A 96 11.20 9.84 6.09
CA SER A 96 11.56 11.25 6.29
C SER A 96 10.99 11.82 7.59
N GLY A 97 10.03 11.14 8.22
CA GLY A 97 9.36 11.61 9.43
C GLY A 97 8.31 12.69 9.16
N LEU A 98 8.05 13.05 7.90
CA LEU A 98 7.03 14.02 7.51
C LEU A 98 5.61 13.57 7.89
N VAL A 99 5.39 12.26 8.00
CA VAL A 99 4.13 11.64 8.44
C VAL A 99 4.40 10.48 9.39
N GLN A 100 3.49 10.28 10.33
CA GLN A 100 3.54 9.22 11.34
C GLN A 100 2.30 8.32 11.27
N THR A 101 1.19 8.81 10.70
CA THR A 101 -0.08 8.05 10.58
C THR A 101 -0.58 7.97 9.13
N PRO A 102 -1.42 6.98 8.78
CA PRO A 102 -2.04 6.90 7.45
C PRO A 102 -2.93 8.11 7.14
N HIS A 103 -3.57 8.69 8.15
CA HIS A 103 -4.39 9.90 7.98
C HIS A 103 -3.55 11.12 7.60
N GLU A 104 -2.41 11.33 8.27
CA GLU A 104 -1.45 12.37 7.90
C GLU A 104 -0.90 12.14 6.49
N CYS A 105 -0.56 10.89 6.15
CA CYS A 105 -0.08 10.54 4.81
C CYS A 105 -1.13 10.88 3.74
N ARG A 106 -2.39 10.54 3.98
CA ARG A 106 -3.49 10.89 3.08
C ARG A 106 -3.61 12.39 2.88
N SER A 107 -3.63 13.14 3.98
CA SER A 107 -3.75 14.61 3.96
C SER A 107 -2.58 15.26 3.22
N PHE A 108 -1.37 14.72 3.38
CA PHE A 108 -0.17 15.16 2.67
C PHE A 108 -0.30 14.98 1.15
N TRP A 109 -0.77 13.80 0.72
CA TRP A 109 -0.99 13.54 -0.70
C TRP A 109 -2.10 14.42 -1.27
N GLU A 110 -3.19 14.63 -0.53
CA GLU A 110 -4.26 15.54 -0.94
C GLU A 110 -3.72 16.96 -1.16
N SER A 111 -2.87 17.48 -0.25
CA SER A 111 -2.29 18.80 -0.42
C SER A 111 -1.34 18.92 -1.62
N ILE A 112 -0.61 17.84 -1.98
CA ILE A 112 0.16 17.80 -3.23
C ILE A 112 -0.76 17.92 -4.44
N PHE A 113 -1.82 17.11 -4.51
CA PHE A 113 -2.69 17.07 -5.69
C PHE A 113 -3.57 18.32 -5.82
N GLU A 114 -3.84 19.02 -4.72
CA GLU A 114 -4.55 20.29 -4.70
C GLU A 114 -3.65 21.51 -4.95
N GLY A 115 -2.32 21.32 -4.97
CA GLY A 115 -1.35 22.41 -5.12
C GLY A 115 -1.24 23.31 -3.89
N THR A 116 -1.63 22.80 -2.71
CA THR A 116 -1.61 23.52 -1.42
C THR A 116 -0.47 23.07 -0.50
N CYS A 117 0.52 22.34 -1.04
CA CYS A 117 1.62 21.82 -0.25
C CYS A 117 2.54 22.96 0.23
N PRO A 118 2.82 23.06 1.55
CA PRO A 118 3.75 24.06 2.09
C PRO A 118 5.19 23.89 1.58
N GLU A 119 5.90 25.00 1.39
CA GLU A 119 7.32 25.03 0.94
C GLU A 119 8.27 24.19 1.82
N SER A 120 7.92 23.99 3.09
CA SER A 120 8.67 23.13 4.02
C SER A 120 8.72 21.64 3.62
N ARG A 121 8.03 21.26 2.54
CA ARG A 121 7.94 19.91 1.99
C ARG A 121 8.51 19.80 0.57
N ASP A 122 9.07 20.89 0.03
CA ASP A 122 9.56 20.98 -1.35
C ASP A 122 10.63 19.94 -1.67
N GLY A 123 11.56 19.67 -0.75
CA GLY A 123 12.60 18.66 -0.97
C GLY A 123 12.05 17.24 -1.15
N TYR A 124 10.91 16.91 -0.54
CA TYR A 124 10.22 15.66 -0.82
C TYR A 124 9.51 15.73 -2.17
N VAL A 125 8.76 16.81 -2.42
CA VAL A 125 7.96 16.98 -3.65
C VAL A 125 8.87 16.96 -4.89
N GLU A 126 10.01 17.65 -4.89
CA GLU A 126 11.02 17.58 -5.95
C GLU A 126 11.49 16.14 -6.19
N SER A 127 11.77 15.40 -5.11
CA SER A 127 12.30 14.02 -5.22
C SER A 127 11.31 13.03 -5.85
N VAL A 128 10.01 13.34 -5.84
CA VAL A 128 8.96 12.52 -6.44
C VAL A 128 8.24 13.22 -7.60
N GLN A 129 8.65 14.42 -8.01
CA GLN A 129 7.89 15.30 -8.90
C GLN A 129 7.57 14.66 -10.25
N GLU A 130 8.56 13.98 -10.86
CA GLU A 130 8.38 13.25 -12.11
C GLU A 130 7.35 12.11 -11.96
N GLN A 131 7.28 11.49 -10.79
CA GLN A 131 6.36 10.39 -10.49
C GLN A 131 4.97 10.92 -10.09
N VAL A 132 4.87 12.13 -9.53
CA VAL A 132 3.60 12.73 -9.09
C VAL A 132 2.61 12.86 -10.24
N ALA A 133 3.07 13.21 -11.45
CA ALA A 133 2.21 13.31 -12.62
C ALA A 133 1.58 11.95 -13.00
N GLU A 134 2.40 10.90 -13.07
CA GLU A 134 1.94 9.53 -13.35
C GLU A 134 1.00 9.00 -12.26
N ILE A 135 1.32 9.28 -10.99
CA ILE A 135 0.47 8.91 -9.85
C ILE A 135 -0.87 9.65 -9.93
N ALA A 136 -0.87 10.95 -10.24
CA ALA A 136 -2.07 11.76 -10.37
C ALA A 136 -2.97 11.27 -11.53
N GLU A 137 -2.36 10.91 -12.67
CA GLU A 137 -3.08 10.31 -13.80
C GLU A 137 -3.71 8.96 -13.43
N TRP A 138 -2.92 8.05 -12.86
CA TRP A 138 -3.42 6.77 -12.37
C TRP A 138 -4.59 6.94 -11.40
N ARG A 139 -4.50 7.89 -10.46
CA ARG A 139 -5.60 8.19 -9.52
C ARG A 139 -6.86 8.69 -10.22
N ARG A 140 -6.73 9.58 -11.22
CA ARG A 140 -7.87 10.04 -12.03
C ARG A 140 -8.55 8.87 -12.74
N GLU A 141 -7.79 7.93 -13.28
CA GLU A 141 -8.35 6.72 -13.89
C GLU A 141 -9.14 5.85 -12.90
N GLN A 142 -8.68 5.73 -11.66
CA GLN A 142 -9.41 4.97 -10.64
C GLN A 142 -10.76 5.62 -10.30
N GLN A 143 -10.80 6.96 -10.25
CA GLN A 143 -12.03 7.69 -10.01
C GLN A 143 -13.03 7.60 -11.17
N THR A 144 -12.54 7.61 -12.43
CA THR A 144 -13.41 7.46 -13.61
C THR A 144 -13.92 6.02 -13.77
N LYS A 145 -13.10 5.01 -13.46
CA LYS A 145 -13.50 3.60 -13.44
C LYS A 145 -14.57 3.31 -12.36
N LYS A 146 -14.48 3.96 -11.18
CA LYS A 146 -15.51 3.86 -10.13
C LYS A 146 -16.82 4.60 -10.44
N LYS A 147 -16.77 5.62 -11.31
CA LYS A 147 -17.93 6.45 -11.69
C LYS A 147 -18.75 5.91 -12.87
N ARG A 148 -18.29 4.85 -13.57
CA ARG A 148 -19.13 4.16 -14.57
C ARG A 148 -20.02 3.15 -13.83
N PRO A 149 -21.34 3.36 -13.74
CA PRO A 149 -22.24 2.29 -13.33
C PRO A 149 -22.11 1.16 -14.35
N MET A 150 -22.15 -0.07 -13.85
CA MET A 150 -22.31 -1.27 -14.64
C MET A 150 -23.64 -1.15 -15.38
N ASP A 151 -23.62 -0.79 -16.67
CA ASP A 151 -24.81 -0.83 -17.52
C ASP A 151 -25.32 -2.28 -17.51
N THR A 152 -26.45 -2.47 -16.84
CA THR A 152 -27.23 -3.69 -16.80
C THR A 152 -27.57 -4.10 -18.24
N LYS A 153 -26.90 -5.13 -18.78
CA LYS A 153 -27.46 -5.85 -19.92
C LYS A 153 -28.63 -6.69 -19.43
N GLU A 154 -29.82 -6.10 -19.44
CA GLU A 154 -31.04 -6.84 -19.70
C GLU A 154 -30.89 -7.48 -21.08
N GLU A 155 -30.60 -8.78 -21.12
CA GLU A 155 -30.83 -9.57 -22.32
C GLU A 155 -32.10 -10.41 -22.09
N SER A 156 -33.18 -9.82 -22.61
CA SER A 156 -34.54 -10.33 -22.69
C SER A 156 -34.66 -11.83 -23.00
N VAL A 157 -35.25 -12.58 -22.06
CA VAL A 157 -35.85 -13.88 -22.32
C VAL A 157 -37.08 -13.68 -23.21
N LYS A 158 -36.91 -13.77 -24.53
CA LYS A 158 -38.04 -13.93 -25.45
C LYS A 158 -38.53 -15.37 -25.38
N LYS A 159 -39.67 -15.57 -24.71
CA LYS A 159 -40.57 -16.69 -24.95
C LYS A 159 -41.02 -16.64 -26.42
N CYS A 160 -40.93 -17.76 -27.13
CA CYS A 160 -41.91 -18.23 -28.11
C CYS A 160 -41.62 -19.71 -28.41
N ALA A 161 -42.51 -20.58 -27.93
CA ALA A 161 -42.61 -21.98 -28.29
C ALA A 161 -43.31 -22.15 -29.65
N PRO A 162 -43.08 -23.25 -30.39
CA PRO A 162 -44.11 -23.85 -31.23
C PRO A 162 -45.08 -24.73 -30.41
#